data_AF-A0A2V1DCD9-F1
#
_entry.id   AF-A0A2V1DCD9-F1
#
_cell.length_a   1.000
_cell.length_b   1.000
_cell.length_c   1.000
_cell.angle_alpha   90.00
_cell.angle_beta   90.00
_cell.angle_gamma   90.00
#
_symmetry.space_group_name_H-M   'P 1'
#
loop_
_entity.id
_entity.type
_entity.pdbx_description
1 polymer ?
#
loop_
_entity_poly.entity_id
_entity_poly.type
_entity_poly.pdbx_seq_one_letter_code
_entity_poly.pdbx_strand_id
1 'polypeptide(L)'
;MAPRNKVEGRIYSFRSRAECADLGIAYPDLPKLVTCHMVFVLNWVPKRPGYVKVMTITSKARPVGECIPIAPTRKRPYPIQIHLQNGPEENHPNGRIIYPTTLPKFSYLRIDSSYEIPLSVLKEANDYFGDQLMQRPKKTGGLGELRSYLRSMERSQQKQGAITEELISAFGRQLLEDVVSQVP
;
A
#
# COMPACT_ATOMS: atom_id res chain seq x y z
N MET A 1 -17.70 16.97 -3.27
CA MET A 1 -16.60 16.00 -3.42
C MET A 1 -15.36 16.60 -2.77
N ALA A 2 -14.73 15.92 -1.81
CA ALA A 2 -13.45 16.39 -1.26
C ALA A 2 -12.40 16.46 -2.40
N PRO A 3 -11.51 17.48 -2.43
CA PRO A 3 -10.50 17.57 -3.47
C PRO A 3 -9.64 16.31 -3.47
N ARG A 4 -9.38 15.75 -4.67
CA ARG A 4 -8.71 14.45 -4.89
C ARG A 4 -7.39 14.29 -4.11
N ASN A 5 -6.70 15.40 -3.84
CA ASN A 5 -5.44 15.46 -3.10
C ASN A 5 -5.57 15.28 -1.57
N LYS A 6 -6.78 15.23 -1.01
CA LYS A 6 -7.02 15.10 0.44
C LYS A 6 -7.14 13.65 0.94
N VAL A 7 -6.98 12.63 0.11
CA VAL A 7 -7.18 11.23 0.56
C VAL A 7 -5.95 10.37 0.31
N GLU A 8 -5.26 10.61 -0.80
CA GLU A 8 -4.05 9.89 -1.15
C GLU A 8 -2.91 10.18 -0.17
N GLY A 9 -2.14 9.15 0.16
CA GLY A 9 -1.05 9.26 1.12
C GLY A 9 -1.48 9.23 2.59
N ARG A 10 -2.78 9.10 2.89
CA ARG A 10 -3.28 9.08 4.26
C ARG A 10 -3.52 7.67 4.79
N ILE A 11 -3.47 7.53 6.11
CA ILE A 11 -3.72 6.27 6.80
C ILE A 11 -5.14 6.28 7.38
N TYR A 12 -5.82 5.14 7.24
CA TYR A 12 -7.17 4.93 7.73
C TYR A 12 -7.26 3.62 8.50
N SER A 13 -8.26 3.52 9.36
CA SER A 13 -8.75 2.27 9.92
C SER A 13 -10.10 1.91 9.30
N PHE A 14 -10.45 0.62 9.32
CA PHE A 14 -11.81 0.22 8.98
C PHE A 14 -12.76 0.59 10.11
N ARG A 15 -13.94 1.09 9.74
CA ARG A 15 -15.08 1.16 10.65
C ARG A 15 -15.48 -0.25 11.06
N SER A 16 -16.11 -0.38 12.23
CA SER A 16 -16.72 -1.65 12.62
C SER A 16 -17.96 -1.95 11.76
N ARG A 17 -18.39 -3.22 11.71
CA ARG A 17 -19.64 -3.58 11.03
C ARG A 17 -20.85 -2.86 11.61
N ALA A 18 -20.88 -2.68 12.94
CA ALA A 18 -21.94 -1.96 13.63
C ALA A 18 -21.94 -0.47 13.23
N GLU A 19 -20.79 0.20 13.28
CA GLU A 19 -20.67 1.60 12.84
C GLU A 19 -21.08 1.79 11.37
N CYS A 20 -20.74 0.85 10.49
CA CYS A 20 -21.19 0.91 9.10
C CYS A 20 -22.70 0.73 8.99
N ALA A 21 -23.31 -0.20 9.75
CA ALA A 21 -24.75 -0.42 9.76
C ALA A 21 -25.50 0.83 10.26
N ASP A 22 -25.03 1.46 11.34
CA ASP A 22 -25.62 2.69 11.90
C ASP A 22 -25.59 3.86 10.90
N LEU A 23 -24.59 3.87 10.03
CA LEU A 23 -24.41 4.87 8.98
C LEU A 23 -25.09 4.49 7.65
N GLY A 24 -25.75 3.33 7.56
CA GLY A 24 -26.35 2.83 6.33
C GLY A 24 -25.32 2.46 5.24
N ILE A 25 -24.08 2.17 5.62
CA ILE A 25 -22.97 1.86 4.71
C ILE A 25 -22.85 0.34 4.56
N ALA A 26 -22.88 -0.14 3.31
CA ALA A 26 -22.63 -1.55 3.03
C ALA A 26 -21.18 -1.92 3.37
N TYR A 27 -21.00 -2.92 4.24
CA TYR A 27 -19.68 -3.43 4.60
C TYR A 27 -19.13 -4.33 3.49
N PRO A 28 -17.91 -4.11 2.97
CA PRO A 28 -17.36 -4.92 1.90
C PRO A 28 -17.04 -6.33 2.40
N ASP A 29 -17.19 -7.31 1.51
CA ASP A 29 -16.70 -8.66 1.76
C ASP A 29 -15.18 -8.70 1.60
N LEU A 30 -14.48 -8.60 2.73
CA LEU A 30 -13.02 -8.59 2.80
C LEU A 30 -12.56 -9.61 3.85
N PRO A 31 -11.37 -10.22 3.66
CA PRO A 31 -10.78 -11.08 4.66
C PRO A 31 -10.63 -10.33 5.99
N LYS A 32 -11.01 -10.99 7.10
CA LYS A 32 -10.91 -10.41 8.45
C LYS A 32 -9.52 -9.86 8.76
N LEU A 33 -8.48 -10.51 8.24
CA LEU A 33 -7.10 -10.07 8.37
C LEU A 33 -6.89 -8.65 7.82
N VAL A 34 -7.52 -8.31 6.70
CA VAL A 34 -7.42 -6.97 6.09
C VAL A 34 -8.16 -5.95 6.94
N THR A 35 -9.37 -6.26 7.37
CA THR A 35 -10.25 -5.33 8.10
C THR A 35 -9.77 -5.00 9.51
N CYS A 36 -8.93 -5.85 10.10
CA CYS A 36 -8.32 -5.60 11.42
C CYS A 36 -7.06 -4.73 11.38
N HIS A 37 -6.57 -4.37 10.19
CA HIS A 37 -5.37 -3.57 10.02
C HIS A 37 -5.69 -2.13 9.61
N MET A 38 -4.75 -1.22 9.90
CA MET A 38 -4.75 0.08 9.24
C MET A 38 -4.38 -0.08 7.77
N VAL A 39 -4.83 0.86 6.96
CA VAL A 39 -4.58 0.87 5.52
C VAL A 39 -4.02 2.22 5.07
N PHE A 40 -3.14 2.17 4.09
CA PHE A 40 -2.57 3.33 3.43
C PHE A 40 -3.24 3.52 2.07
N VAL A 41 -3.76 4.72 1.81
CA VAL A 41 -4.44 5.00 0.54
C VAL A 41 -3.45 5.40 -0.54
N LEU A 42 -3.41 4.62 -1.62
CA LEU A 42 -2.53 4.88 -2.76
C LEU A 42 -3.13 5.87 -3.74
N ASN A 43 -4.35 5.61 -4.20
CA ASN A 43 -5.00 6.39 -5.25
C ASN A 43 -6.51 6.16 -5.28
N TRP A 44 -7.22 7.07 -5.94
CA TRP A 44 -8.60 6.84 -6.34
C TRP A 44 -8.71 5.77 -7.45
N VAL A 45 -9.80 5.00 -7.45
CA VAL A 45 -10.11 4.03 -8.51
C VAL A 45 -10.83 4.75 -9.65
N PRO A 46 -10.23 4.89 -10.86
CA PRO A 46 -10.79 5.73 -11.92
C PRO A 46 -12.19 5.33 -12.39
N LYS A 47 -12.48 4.01 -12.38
CA LYS A 47 -13.74 3.45 -12.88
C LYS A 47 -14.81 3.26 -11.79
N ARG A 48 -14.51 3.57 -10.52
CA ARG A 48 -15.40 3.33 -9.38
C ARG A 48 -15.42 4.55 -8.46
N PRO A 49 -16.39 5.47 -8.66
CA PRO A 49 -16.51 6.66 -7.81
C PRO A 49 -16.64 6.28 -6.33
N GLY A 50 -15.93 7.00 -5.46
CA GLY A 50 -15.95 6.74 -4.02
C GLY A 50 -15.07 5.56 -3.57
N TYR A 51 -14.43 4.84 -4.49
CA TYR A 51 -13.51 3.76 -4.16
C TYR A 51 -12.05 4.23 -4.21
N VAL A 52 -11.27 3.68 -3.30
CA VAL A 52 -9.84 3.93 -3.16
C VAL A 52 -9.08 2.62 -3.22
N LYS A 53 -7.90 2.65 -3.84
CA LYS A 53 -6.94 1.55 -3.81
C LYS A 53 -6.08 1.71 -2.56
N VAL A 54 -6.05 0.67 -1.74
CA VAL A 54 -5.35 0.69 -0.45
C VAL A 54 -4.41 -0.50 -0.29
N MET A 55 -3.42 -0.33 0.58
CA MET A 55 -2.48 -1.36 1.01
C MET A 55 -2.52 -1.48 2.53
N THR A 56 -2.39 -2.69 3.07
CA THR A 56 -2.47 -2.91 4.53
C THR A 56 -1.16 -2.56 5.22
N ILE A 57 -1.25 -2.01 6.43
CA ILE A 57 -0.12 -1.77 7.32
C ILE A 57 -0.06 -2.91 8.34
N THR A 58 1.13 -3.49 8.50
CA THR A 58 1.39 -4.55 9.46
C THR A 58 2.52 -4.19 10.41
N SER A 59 2.50 -4.73 11.62
CA SER A 59 3.61 -4.59 12.57
C SER A 59 4.68 -5.69 12.42
N LYS A 60 4.47 -6.66 11.52
CA LYS A 60 5.38 -7.78 11.30
C LYS A 60 6.28 -7.48 10.11
N ALA A 61 7.60 -7.52 10.32
CA ALA A 61 8.54 -7.47 9.23
C ALA A 61 8.33 -8.67 8.29
N ARG A 62 8.46 -8.42 7.00
CA ARG A 62 8.40 -9.43 5.93
C ARG A 62 9.71 -9.39 5.13
N PRO A 63 10.00 -10.41 4.31
CA PRO A 63 11.13 -10.39 3.40
C PRO A 63 11.21 -9.10 2.57
N VAL A 64 12.43 -8.74 2.18
CA VAL A 64 12.69 -7.60 1.31
C VAL A 64 11.94 -7.82 -0.01
N GLY A 65 11.13 -6.84 -0.42
CA GLY A 65 10.29 -6.94 -1.61
C GLY A 65 8.80 -7.20 -1.33
N GLU A 66 8.44 -7.65 -0.13
CA GLU A 66 7.02 -7.83 0.27
C GLU A 66 6.49 -6.64 1.09
N CYS A 67 7.39 -5.92 1.77
CA CYS A 67 7.01 -4.81 2.63
C CYS A 67 7.99 -3.64 2.57
N ILE A 68 7.46 -2.47 2.90
CA ILE A 68 8.20 -1.20 2.95
C ILE A 68 8.06 -0.63 4.35
N PRO A 69 9.17 -0.26 5.01
CA PRO A 69 9.10 0.27 6.36
C PRO A 69 8.41 1.65 6.37
N ILE A 70 7.56 1.84 7.37
CA ILE A 70 7.01 3.14 7.77
C ILE A 70 7.82 3.60 8.97
N ALA A 71 8.82 4.44 8.74
CA ALA A 71 9.79 4.81 9.76
C ALA A 71 10.38 6.20 9.50
N PRO A 72 10.67 6.98 10.56
CA PRO A 72 11.30 8.30 10.41
C PRO A 72 12.76 8.21 9.96
N THR A 73 13.46 7.11 10.31
CA THR A 73 14.89 6.90 10.04
C THR A 73 15.12 5.82 9.00
N ARG A 74 16.23 5.93 8.24
CA ARG A 74 16.53 5.00 7.15
C ARG A 74 16.66 3.57 7.66
N LYS A 75 15.85 2.64 7.16
CA LYS A 75 15.96 1.21 7.48
C LYS A 75 16.63 0.45 6.35
N ARG A 76 17.84 -0.06 6.59
CA ARG A 76 18.50 -1.02 5.67
C ARG A 76 17.92 -2.42 5.90
N PRO A 77 17.85 -3.29 4.88
CA PRO A 77 18.28 -3.10 3.49
C PRO A 77 17.18 -2.56 2.54
N TYR A 78 16.12 -1.93 3.06
CA TYR A 78 14.97 -1.56 2.24
C TYR A 78 15.31 -0.45 1.21
N PRO A 79 14.84 -0.57 -0.05
CA PRO A 79 15.19 0.36 -1.11
C PRO A 79 14.54 1.74 -0.92
N ILE A 80 13.31 1.76 -0.41
CA ILE A 80 12.56 2.96 -0.07
C ILE A 80 11.89 2.81 1.29
N GLN A 81 11.36 3.91 1.83
CA GLN A 81 10.56 3.90 3.05
C GLN A 81 9.54 5.04 3.07
N ILE A 82 8.51 4.88 3.88
CA ILE A 82 7.44 5.86 4.03
C ILE A 82 7.72 6.71 5.27
N HIS A 83 7.71 8.03 5.08
CA HIS A 83 7.81 9.01 6.15
C HIS A 83 6.43 9.58 6.45
N LEU A 84 6.02 9.53 7.71
CA LEU A 84 4.78 10.16 8.17
C LEU A 84 5.04 11.61 8.61
N GLN A 85 4.02 12.44 8.50
CA GLN A 85 3.96 13.81 9.00
C GLN A 85 2.66 14.05 9.79
N ASN A 86 2.71 15.01 10.70
CA ASN A 86 1.55 15.44 11.48
C ASN A 86 0.70 16.35 10.59
N GLY A 87 -0.45 15.86 10.14
CA GLY A 87 -1.50 16.67 9.51
C GLY A 87 -1.08 17.51 8.30
N PRO A 88 -2.02 18.31 7.76
CA PRO A 88 -1.73 19.31 6.74
C PRO A 88 -1.18 20.63 7.32
N GLU A 89 -1.07 20.74 8.65
CA GLU A 89 -0.79 21.99 9.38
C GLU A 89 0.69 22.15 9.78
N GLU A 90 1.62 21.70 8.92
CA GLU A 90 3.08 21.85 9.15
C GLU A 90 3.57 23.32 9.20
N ASN A 91 2.67 24.31 9.25
CA ASN A 91 2.94 25.71 9.53
C ASN A 91 2.27 26.14 10.84
N HIS A 92 2.74 25.63 11.99
CA HIS A 92 2.48 26.31 13.26
C HIS A 92 3.56 27.39 13.47
N PRO A 93 3.24 28.70 13.41
CA PRO A 93 4.19 29.78 13.68
C PRO A 93 4.70 29.83 15.13
N ASN A 94 4.26 28.90 15.99
CA ASN A 94 4.36 29.03 17.45
C ASN A 94 5.45 28.13 18.08
N GLY A 95 6.40 27.62 17.30
CA GLY A 95 7.58 26.92 17.86
C GLY A 95 7.27 25.63 18.63
N ARG A 96 6.13 24.97 18.38
CA ARG A 96 5.85 23.64 18.96
C ARG A 96 6.85 22.64 18.41
N ILE A 97 7.53 21.93 19.32
CA ILE A 97 8.44 20.84 19.00
C ILE A 97 7.64 19.79 18.21
N ILE A 98 7.99 19.62 16.93
CA ILE A 98 7.36 18.63 16.04
C ILE A 98 7.88 17.26 16.46
N TYR A 99 7.09 16.53 17.24
CA TYR A 99 7.37 15.10 17.43
C TYR A 99 7.11 14.40 16.10
N PRO A 100 8.04 13.56 15.61
CA PRO A 100 7.77 12.78 14.41
C PRO A 100 6.57 11.88 14.68
N THR A 101 5.49 12.07 13.91
CA THR A 101 4.36 11.14 13.87
C THR A 101 4.90 9.74 13.65
N THR A 102 4.76 8.92 14.66
CA THR A 102 5.18 7.52 14.57
C THR A 102 3.99 6.67 14.92
N LEU A 103 3.79 5.62 14.13
CA LEU A 103 2.91 4.55 14.54
C LEU A 103 3.48 3.95 15.83
N PRO A 104 2.63 3.58 16.81
CA PRO A 104 3.07 3.15 18.15
C PRO A 104 3.94 1.87 18.12
N LYS A 105 3.96 1.16 17.00
CA LYS A 105 4.79 -0.02 16.75
C LYS A 105 5.55 0.17 15.45
N PHE A 106 6.72 -0.49 15.33
CA PHE A 106 7.37 -0.66 14.03
C PHE A 106 6.37 -1.20 13.03
N SER A 107 6.18 -0.46 11.95
CA SER A 107 5.11 -0.70 11.00
C SER A 107 5.66 -0.74 9.59
N TYR A 108 5.06 -1.59 8.77
CA TYR A 108 5.46 -1.85 7.40
C TYR A 108 4.22 -1.80 6.52
N LEU A 109 4.34 -1.12 5.39
CA LEU A 109 3.35 -1.18 4.33
C LEU A 109 3.56 -2.48 3.55
N ARG A 110 2.51 -3.30 3.46
CA ARG A 110 2.50 -4.53 2.69
C ARG A 110 2.21 -4.20 1.23
N ILE A 111 3.15 -4.53 0.32
CA ILE A 111 3.10 -4.14 -1.10
C ILE A 111 2.80 -5.29 -2.05
N ASP A 112 2.74 -6.51 -1.55
CA ASP A 112 2.37 -7.72 -2.30
C ASP A 112 0.86 -7.79 -2.64
N SER A 113 0.04 -6.96 -1.99
CA SER A 113 -1.42 -7.01 -2.07
C SER A 113 -2.03 -5.62 -1.94
N SER A 114 -3.04 -5.36 -2.76
CA SER A 114 -3.80 -4.11 -2.74
C SER A 114 -5.29 -4.40 -2.92
N TYR A 115 -6.13 -3.60 -2.26
CA TYR A 115 -7.58 -3.79 -2.24
C TYR A 115 -8.27 -2.51 -2.73
N GLU A 116 -9.36 -2.67 -3.48
CA GLU A 116 -10.24 -1.56 -3.84
C GLU A 116 -11.42 -1.53 -2.87
N ILE A 117 -11.54 -0.46 -2.10
CA ILE A 117 -12.55 -0.36 -1.04
C ILE A 117 -13.30 0.98 -1.08
N PRO A 118 -14.58 1.01 -0.67
CA PRO A 118 -15.29 2.27 -0.51
C PRO A 118 -14.60 3.14 0.54
N LEU A 119 -14.38 4.42 0.25
CA LEU A 119 -13.84 5.36 1.24
C LEU A 119 -14.78 5.52 2.44
N SER A 120 -16.09 5.32 2.25
CA SER A 120 -17.11 5.45 3.30
C SER A 120 -16.92 4.46 4.45
N VAL A 121 -16.40 3.26 4.19
CA VAL A 121 -16.13 2.25 5.24
C VAL A 121 -14.83 2.51 6.01
N LEU A 122 -14.09 3.53 5.61
CA LEU A 122 -12.87 3.96 6.28
C LEU A 122 -13.15 5.10 7.26
N LYS A 123 -12.34 5.14 8.31
CA LYS A 123 -12.25 6.23 9.28
C LYS A 123 -10.80 6.67 9.36
N GLU A 124 -10.60 7.98 9.48
CA GLU A 124 -9.25 8.55 9.57
C GLU A 124 -8.52 7.96 10.78
N ALA A 125 -7.29 7.49 10.56
CA ALA A 125 -6.43 7.04 11.64
C ALA A 125 -5.68 8.25 12.17
N ASN A 126 -5.85 8.51 13.46
CA ASN A 126 -5.23 9.65 14.13
C ASN A 126 -4.08 9.18 15.01
N ASP A 127 -3.12 10.07 15.24
CA ASP A 127 -2.05 9.87 16.19
C ASP A 127 -2.53 10.08 17.64
N TYR A 128 -1.58 10.07 18.58
CA TYR A 128 -1.88 10.30 20.00
C TYR A 128 -2.46 11.70 20.28
N PHE A 129 -2.16 12.69 19.44
CA PHE A 129 -2.62 14.07 19.58
C PHE A 129 -3.94 14.32 18.85
N GLY A 130 -4.49 13.32 18.18
CA GLY A 130 -5.71 13.44 17.39
C GLY A 130 -5.48 13.91 15.95
N ASP A 131 -4.22 14.06 15.54
CA ASP A 131 -3.85 14.51 14.21
C ASP A 131 -3.89 13.34 13.22
N GLN A 132 -4.41 13.61 12.02
CA GLN A 132 -4.51 12.58 10.99
C GLN A 132 -3.14 12.14 10.50
N LEU A 133 -2.92 10.82 10.51
CA LEU A 133 -1.72 10.19 10.00
C LEU A 133 -1.65 10.29 8.47
N MET A 134 -0.62 10.97 7.96
CA MET A 134 -0.39 11.07 6.52
C MET A 134 1.07 11.02 6.15
N GLN A 135 1.34 10.60 4.91
CA GLN A 135 2.67 10.62 4.33
C GLN A 135 3.12 12.06 4.08
N ARG A 136 4.42 12.28 4.27
CA ARG A 136 5.06 13.55 3.96
C ARG A 136 5.04 13.84 2.44
N PRO A 137 4.56 15.01 1.99
CA PRO A 137 4.64 15.44 0.61
C PRO A 137 6.06 15.95 0.32
N LYS A 138 7.04 15.04 0.27
CA LYS A 138 8.39 15.33 -0.21
C LYS A 138 8.67 14.55 -1.49
N LYS A 139 9.66 15.03 -2.28
CA LYS A 139 10.12 14.35 -3.50
C LYS A 139 10.66 12.94 -3.20
N THR A 140 11.31 12.76 -2.05
CA THR A 140 11.80 11.48 -1.52
C THR A 140 11.02 11.09 -0.26
N GLY A 141 10.77 9.79 -0.09
CA GLY A 141 9.91 9.20 0.93
C GLY A 141 8.41 9.43 0.71
N GLY A 142 8.04 10.02 -0.43
CA GLY A 142 6.68 10.49 -0.77
C GLY A 142 5.89 9.53 -1.68
N LEU A 143 4.62 9.85 -1.91
CA LEU A 143 3.68 9.00 -2.66
C LEU A 143 4.14 8.77 -4.11
N GLY A 144 4.79 9.77 -4.70
CA GLY A 144 5.35 9.68 -6.04
C GLY A 144 6.46 8.63 -6.14
N GLU A 145 7.36 8.58 -5.17
CA GLU A 145 8.42 7.57 -5.11
C GLU A 145 7.83 6.17 -4.87
N LEU A 146 6.87 6.05 -3.95
CA LEU A 146 6.16 4.78 -3.72
C LEU A 146 5.50 4.27 -5.01
N ARG A 147 4.76 5.13 -5.72
CA ARG A 147 4.13 4.76 -7.01
C ARG A 147 5.16 4.40 -8.08
N SER A 148 6.29 5.11 -8.13
CA SER A 148 7.37 4.80 -9.06
C SER A 148 7.95 3.41 -8.78
N TYR A 149 8.23 3.13 -7.51
CA TYR A 149 8.75 1.84 -7.05
C TYR A 149 7.78 0.68 -7.30
N LEU A 150 6.49 0.86 -7.02
CA LEU A 150 5.49 -0.17 -7.32
C LEU A 150 5.42 -0.50 -8.82
N ARG A 151 5.47 0.54 -9.68
CA ARG A 151 5.50 0.34 -11.14
C ARG A 151 6.76 -0.35 -11.63
N SER A 152 7.92 -0.08 -11.04
CA SER A 152 9.16 -0.76 -11.42
C SER A 152 9.15 -2.23 -10.99
N MET A 153 8.56 -2.55 -9.82
CA MET A 153 8.37 -3.93 -9.40
C MET A 153 7.42 -4.69 -10.32
N GLU A 154 6.25 -4.12 -10.64
CA GLU A 154 5.27 -4.74 -11.55
C GLU A 154 5.90 -5.07 -12.91
N ARG A 155 6.69 -4.14 -13.48
CA ARG A 155 7.43 -4.38 -14.74
C ARG A 155 8.48 -5.48 -14.62
N SER A 156 9.15 -5.57 -13.48
CA SER A 156 10.18 -6.60 -13.25
C SER A 156 9.55 -7.99 -13.13
N GLN A 157 8.41 -8.09 -12.45
CA GLN A 157 7.63 -9.32 -12.34
C GLN A 157 7.08 -9.76 -13.71
N GLN A 158 6.56 -8.84 -14.52
CA GLN A 158 6.09 -9.15 -15.87
C GLN A 158 7.22 -9.67 -16.77
N LYS A 159 8.40 -9.06 -16.72
CA LYS A 159 9.57 -9.53 -17.48
C LYS A 159 10.03 -10.91 -17.04
N GLN A 160 10.08 -11.18 -15.73
CA GLN A 160 10.46 -12.50 -15.21
C GLN A 160 9.42 -13.57 -15.56
N GLY A 161 8.14 -13.25 -15.48
CA GLY A 161 7.06 -14.14 -15.92
C GLY A 161 7.18 -14.49 -17.41
N ALA A 162 7.39 -13.49 -18.27
CA ALA A 162 7.58 -13.70 -19.70
C ALA A 162 8.81 -14.57 -20.03
N ILE A 163 9.94 -14.34 -19.36
CA ILE A 163 11.14 -15.17 -19.52
C ILE A 163 10.89 -16.61 -19.06
N THR A 164 10.15 -16.79 -17.97
CA THR A 164 9.83 -18.12 -17.44
C THR A 164 8.87 -18.86 -18.37
N GLU A 165 7.88 -18.18 -18.93
CA GLU A 165 6.97 -18.76 -19.94
C GLU A 165 7.69 -19.08 -21.26
N GLU A 166 8.61 -18.21 -21.71
CA GLU A 166 9.46 -18.47 -22.88
C GLU A 166 10.38 -19.68 -22.65
N LEU A 167 11.00 -19.80 -21.48
CA LEU A 167 11.81 -20.96 -21.12
C LEU A 167 10.98 -22.24 -21.04
N ILE A 168 9.82 -22.21 -20.38
CA ILE A 168 8.92 -23.37 -20.30
C ILE A 168 8.43 -23.77 -21.69
N SER A 169 8.09 -22.80 -22.55
CA SER A 169 7.69 -23.03 -23.94
C SER A 169 8.83 -23.61 -24.79
N ALA A 170 10.05 -23.09 -24.64
CA ALA A 170 11.23 -23.57 -25.35
C ALA A 170 11.61 -25.00 -24.93
N PHE A 171 11.66 -25.27 -23.62
CA PHE A 171 11.92 -26.62 -23.10
C PHE A 171 10.80 -27.61 -23.45
N GLY A 172 9.53 -27.17 -23.43
CA GLY A 172 8.39 -27.99 -23.84
C GLY A 172 8.42 -28.38 -25.32
N ARG A 173 8.88 -27.48 -26.21
CA ARG A 173 9.07 -27.77 -27.64
C ARG A 173 10.24 -28.72 -27.87
N GLN A 174 11.36 -28.53 -27.18
CA GLN A 174 12.53 -29.38 -27.34
C GLN A 174 12.27 -30.82 -26.89
N LEU A 175 11.51 -31.01 -25.81
CA LEU A 175 11.05 -32.34 -25.38
C LEU A 175 10.07 -33.01 -26.38
N LEU A 176 9.25 -32.24 -27.09
CA LEU A 176 8.35 -32.77 -28.13
C LEU A 176 9.12 -33.17 -29.40
N GLU A 177 10.13 -32.39 -29.81
CA GLU A 177 10.97 -32.71 -30.97
C GLU A 177 11.84 -33.96 -30.71
N ASP A 178 12.37 -34.12 -29.50
CA ASP A 178 13.13 -35.31 -29.10
C ASP A 178 12.27 -36.58 -29.06
N VAL A 179 10.99 -36.48 -28.70
CA VAL A 179 10.04 -37.62 -28.70
C VAL A 179 9.62 -37.99 -30.12
N VAL A 180 9.40 -37.01 -31.01
CA VAL A 180 9.01 -37.28 -32.41
C VAL A 180 10.18 -37.85 -33.22
N SER A 181 11.42 -37.52 -32.88
CA SER A 181 12.64 -38.07 -33.51
C SER A 181 12.93 -39.54 -33.14
N GLN A 182 12.24 -40.10 -32.14
CA GLN A 182 12.40 -41.50 -31.70
C GLN A 182 11.26 -42.43 -32.09
N VAL A 183 10.29 -41.98 -32.88
CA VAL A 183 9.25 -42.86 -33.44
C VAL A 183 9.68 -43.25 -34.88
N PRO A 184 10.02 -44.53 -35.13
CA PRO A 184 10.47 -45.01 -36.43
C PRO A 184 9.37 -45.04 -37.50
#